data_AF-V5YNZ2-F1
#
_entry.id   AF-V5YNZ2-F1
#
_cell.length_a   1.000
_cell.length_b   1.000
_cell.length_c   1.000
_cell.angle_alpha   90.00
_cell.angle_beta   90.00
_cell.angle_gamma   90.00
#
_symmetry.space_group_name_H-M   'P 1'
#
loop_
_entity.id
_entity.type
_entity.pdbx_description
1 polymer ?
#
loop_
_entity_poly.entity_id
_entity_poly.type
_entity_poly.pdbx_seq_one_letter_code
_entity_poly.pdbx_strand_id
1 'polypeptide(L)'
;MSKKLPVISGAEFLEFYHDKSVWTEGTYHDDTLVIVDGVDWSGLDKDLSEIPATATVKIDCGFIVFPDGHNEDLVDAFNRWKATRAASTKLVIDVPHEKLDAVRSALTALGIEING
;
A
#
# COMPACT_ATOMS: atom_id res chain seq x y z
N MET A 1 -20.66 1.69 12.22
CA MET A 1 -21.00 1.70 10.77
C MET A 1 -19.75 1.32 10.02
N SER A 2 -19.67 0.12 9.45
CA SER A 2 -18.49 -0.29 8.67
C SER A 2 -18.36 0.61 7.44
N LYS A 3 -17.26 1.35 7.34
CA LYS A 3 -16.90 2.05 6.10
C LYS A 3 -16.78 0.96 5.03
N LYS A 4 -17.69 0.94 4.06
CA LYS A 4 -17.61 0.02 2.92
C LYS A 4 -16.34 0.37 2.15
N LEU A 5 -15.29 -0.43 2.32
CA LEU A 5 -14.08 -0.25 1.53
C LEU A 5 -14.36 -0.61 0.07
N PRO A 6 -13.78 0.13 -0.88
CA PRO A 6 -13.80 -0.25 -2.27
C PRO A 6 -13.09 -1.60 -2.42
N VAL A 7 -13.65 -2.45 -3.28
CA VAL A 7 -12.98 -3.65 -3.75
C VAL A 7 -11.72 -3.22 -4.51
N ILE A 8 -10.57 -3.78 -4.16
CA ILE A 8 -9.25 -3.44 -4.74
C ILE A 8 -8.67 -4.65 -5.50
N SER A 9 -7.67 -4.43 -6.34
CA SER A 9 -6.95 -5.52 -6.98
C SER A 9 -5.93 -6.15 -6.01
N GLY A 10 -5.59 -7.42 -6.23
CA GLY A 10 -4.50 -8.07 -5.53
C GLY A 10 -3.17 -7.32 -5.71
N ALA A 11 -2.93 -6.75 -6.90
CA ALA A 11 -1.76 -5.90 -7.12
C ALA A 11 -1.72 -4.69 -6.19
N GLU A 12 -2.83 -3.94 -6.03
CA GLU A 12 -2.91 -2.80 -5.13
C GLU A 12 -2.76 -3.24 -3.65
N PHE A 13 -3.35 -4.38 -3.27
CA PHE A 13 -3.18 -4.94 -1.94
C PHE A 13 -1.71 -5.31 -1.66
N LEU A 14 -1.03 -5.99 -2.60
CA LEU A 14 0.38 -6.37 -2.44
C LEU A 14 1.31 -5.15 -2.39
N GLU A 15 1.01 -4.09 -3.15
CA GLU A 15 1.74 -2.83 -3.03
C GLU A 15 1.64 -2.26 -1.61
N PHE A 16 0.46 -2.31 -1.00
CA PHE A 16 0.27 -1.89 0.39
C PHE A 16 0.97 -2.85 1.37
N TYR A 17 0.79 -4.15 1.20
CA TYR A 17 1.30 -5.19 2.11
C TYR A 17 2.83 -5.28 2.14
N HIS A 18 3.49 -4.84 1.07
CA HIS A 18 4.94 -4.76 0.99
C HIS A 18 5.52 -3.36 1.23
N ASP A 19 4.67 -2.36 1.49
CA ASP A 19 5.13 -0.98 1.72
C ASP A 19 5.81 -0.84 3.08
N LYS A 20 7.12 -0.61 3.09
CA LYS A 20 7.93 -0.49 4.32
C LYS A 20 7.64 0.77 5.13
N SER A 21 6.92 1.75 4.57
CA SER A 21 6.42 2.88 5.35
C SER A 21 5.24 2.51 6.24
N VAL A 22 4.54 1.42 5.91
CA VAL A 22 3.42 0.87 6.70
C VAL A 22 3.90 -0.31 7.55
N TRP A 23 4.60 -1.26 6.94
CA TRP A 23 5.04 -2.52 7.56
C TRP A 23 6.52 -2.45 7.96
N THR A 24 6.79 -1.73 9.05
CA THR A 24 8.12 -1.64 9.64
C THR A 24 8.53 -2.95 10.31
N GLU A 25 9.82 -3.11 10.59
CA GLU A 25 10.35 -4.32 11.24
C GLU A 25 9.61 -4.61 12.57
N GLY A 26 9.18 -5.87 12.74
CA GLY A 26 8.43 -6.32 13.92
C GLY A 26 6.94 -6.00 13.89
N THR A 27 6.45 -5.31 12.86
CA THR A 27 5.01 -5.07 12.64
C THR A 27 4.36 -6.32 12.03
N TYR A 28 3.18 -6.68 12.52
CA TYR A 28 2.37 -7.78 12.00
C TYR A 28 0.89 -7.41 12.01
N HIS A 29 0.05 -8.20 11.35
CA HIS A 29 -1.40 -8.01 11.39
C HIS A 29 -2.07 -9.02 12.32
N ASP A 30 -3.18 -8.63 12.94
CA ASP A 30 -3.98 -9.48 13.82
C ASP A 30 -5.49 -9.27 13.59
N ASP A 31 -6.33 -10.20 14.04
CA ASP A 31 -7.79 -10.22 13.87
C ASP A 31 -8.24 -9.84 12.43
N THR A 32 -7.48 -10.32 11.46
CA THR A 32 -7.55 -9.86 10.07
C THR A 32 -8.55 -10.67 9.25
N LEU A 33 -9.51 -9.97 8.63
CA LEU A 33 -10.48 -10.54 7.70
C LEU A 33 -10.26 -9.97 6.31
N VAL A 34 -9.68 -10.80 5.43
CA VAL A 34 -9.47 -10.47 4.02
C VAL A 34 -10.25 -11.47 3.16
N ILE A 35 -11.07 -10.93 2.27
CA ILE A 35 -11.85 -11.70 1.29
C ILE A 35 -11.16 -11.58 -0.06
N VAL A 36 -10.74 -12.71 -0.64
CA VAL A 36 -10.07 -12.79 -1.94
C VAL A 36 -10.93 -13.61 -2.89
N ASP A 37 -11.32 -13.03 -4.02
CA ASP A 37 -12.24 -13.61 -5.00
C ASP A 37 -13.53 -14.16 -4.37
N GLY A 38 -14.04 -13.45 -3.35
CA GLY A 38 -15.24 -13.82 -2.60
C GLY A 38 -15.04 -14.90 -1.53
N VAL A 39 -13.80 -15.39 -1.36
CA VAL A 39 -13.45 -16.38 -0.33
C VAL A 39 -12.79 -15.69 0.85
N ASP A 40 -13.30 -15.94 2.05
CA ASP A 40 -12.68 -15.52 3.30
C ASP A 40 -11.37 -16.30 3.54
N TRP A 41 -10.26 -15.59 3.68
CA TRP A 41 -8.94 -16.17 3.93
C TRP A 41 -8.53 -16.16 5.41
N SER A 42 -9.30 -15.55 6.32
CA SER A 42 -8.97 -15.44 7.75
C SER A 42 -8.87 -16.79 8.49
N GLY A 43 -9.58 -17.81 7.99
CA GLY A 43 -9.56 -19.18 8.52
C GLY A 43 -8.78 -20.18 7.67
N LEU A 44 -8.08 -19.71 6.64
CA LEU A 44 -7.28 -20.55 5.76
C LEU A 44 -5.79 -20.37 6.11
N ASP A 45 -5.01 -21.44 6.12
CA ASP A 45 -3.54 -21.39 6.23
C ASP A 45 -2.95 -20.86 4.92
N LYS A 46 -3.26 -19.61 4.62
CA LYS A 46 -2.90 -18.90 3.39
C LYS A 46 -2.14 -17.64 3.73
N ASP A 47 -1.05 -17.42 3.01
CA ASP A 47 -0.27 -16.20 3.15
C ASP A 47 -0.89 -15.05 2.32
N LEU A 48 -1.19 -13.93 2.98
CA LEU A 48 -1.68 -12.72 2.33
C LEU A 48 -0.64 -12.10 1.37
N SER A 49 0.65 -12.40 1.56
CA SER A 49 1.73 -12.00 0.66
C SER A 49 1.69 -12.70 -0.70
N GLU A 50 0.94 -13.80 -0.81
CA GLU A 50 0.83 -14.64 -2.00
C GLU A 50 -0.48 -14.43 -2.78
N ILE A 51 -1.26 -13.40 -2.44
CA ILE A 51 -2.50 -13.08 -3.15
C ILE A 51 -2.21 -12.85 -4.65
N PRO A 52 -2.94 -13.50 -5.59
CA PRO A 52 -2.74 -13.26 -7.01
C PRO A 52 -2.98 -11.80 -7.37
N ALA A 53 -2.09 -11.20 -8.18
CA ALA A 53 -2.18 -9.79 -8.56
C ALA A 53 -3.52 -9.42 -9.25
N THR A 54 -4.12 -10.39 -9.96
CA THR A 54 -5.40 -10.25 -10.66
C THR A 54 -6.62 -10.50 -9.78
N ALA A 55 -6.42 -10.96 -8.54
CA ALA A 55 -7.52 -11.27 -7.64
C ALA A 55 -8.27 -10.01 -7.21
N THR A 56 -9.51 -10.22 -6.82
CA THR A 56 -10.38 -9.21 -6.24
C THR A 56 -10.24 -9.29 -4.71
N VAL A 57 -9.77 -8.22 -4.07
CA VAL A 57 -9.51 -8.20 -2.63
C VAL A 57 -10.43 -7.21 -1.92
N LYS A 58 -10.95 -7.62 -0.76
CA LYS A 58 -11.64 -6.77 0.20
C LYS A 58 -11.06 -6.99 1.59
N ILE A 59 -10.50 -5.92 2.17
CA ILE A 59 -10.15 -5.88 3.59
C ILE A 59 -11.44 -5.53 4.35
N ASP A 60 -11.91 -6.40 5.24
CA ASP A 60 -13.15 -6.15 6.00
C ASP A 60 -12.85 -5.62 7.41
N CYS A 61 -11.85 -6.20 8.07
CA CYS A 61 -11.32 -5.74 9.35
C CYS A 61 -9.91 -6.26 9.59
N GLY A 62 -9.27 -5.75 10.64
CA GLY A 62 -7.96 -6.20 11.11
C GLY A 62 -7.24 -5.08 11.84
N PHE A 63 -6.16 -5.44 12.50
CA PHE A 63 -5.24 -4.49 13.14
C PHE A 63 -3.84 -4.67 12.59
N ILE A 64 -3.12 -3.55 12.46
CA ILE A 64 -1.66 -3.54 12.38
C ILE A 64 -1.16 -3.39 13.82
N VAL A 65 -0.34 -4.32 14.29
CA VAL A 65 0.25 -4.33 15.62
C VAL A 65 1.72 -3.97 15.52
N PHE A 66 2.11 -2.89 16.19
CA PHE A 66 3.47 -2.37 16.17
C PHE A 66 4.31 -2.92 17.34
N PRO A 67 5.66 -2.88 17.25
CA PRO A 67 6.55 -3.47 18.27
C PRO A 67 6.43 -2.89 19.68
N ASP A 68 5.98 -1.65 19.81
CA ASP A 68 5.74 -0.97 21.10
C ASP A 68 4.35 -1.30 21.71
N GLY A 69 3.57 -2.16 21.04
CA GLY A 69 2.27 -2.63 21.49
C GLY A 69 1.10 -1.72 21.11
N HIS A 70 1.32 -0.60 20.41
CA HIS A 70 0.18 0.14 19.85
C HIS A 70 -0.39 -0.60 18.63
N ASN A 71 -1.68 -0.37 18.37
CA ASN A 71 -2.35 -0.91 17.21
C ASN A 71 -3.01 0.19 16.37
N GLU A 72 -3.11 -0.06 15.07
CA GLU A 72 -3.86 0.75 14.12
C GLU A 72 -4.89 -0.13 13.40
N ASP A 73 -6.07 0.40 13.14
CA ASP A 73 -7.06 -0.26 12.30
C ASP A 73 -6.53 -0.42 10.87
N LEU A 74 -6.50 -1.67 10.37
CA LEU A 74 -5.92 -2.02 9.07
C LEU A 74 -6.62 -1.32 7.90
N VAL A 75 -7.93 -1.09 8.02
CA VAL A 75 -8.76 -0.44 7.01
C VAL A 75 -8.43 1.06 6.94
N ASP A 76 -8.29 1.72 8.09
CA ASP A 76 -7.87 3.12 8.14
C ASP A 76 -6.41 3.30 7.69
N ALA A 77 -5.50 2.38 8.05
CA ALA A 77 -4.12 2.38 7.57
C ALA A 77 -4.03 2.27 6.04
N PHE A 78 -4.79 1.34 5.45
CA PHE A 78 -4.90 1.19 3.99
C PHE A 78 -5.43 2.45 3.32
N ASN A 79 -6.50 3.06 3.86
CA ASN A 79 -7.07 4.28 3.32
C ASN A 79 -6.08 5.45 3.35
N ARG A 80 -5.33 5.61 4.45
CA ARG A 80 -4.28 6.63 4.57
C ARG A 80 -3.19 6.41 3.53
N TRP A 81 -2.69 5.19 3.41
CA TRP A 81 -1.69 4.81 2.39
C TRP A 81 -2.20 5.06 0.97
N LYS A 82 -3.46 4.73 0.69
CA LYS A 82 -4.07 4.99 -0.62
C LYS A 82 -4.20 6.47 -0.91
N ALA A 83 -4.52 7.29 0.10
CA ALA A 83 -4.62 8.74 -0.04
C ALA A 83 -3.28 9.40 -0.35
N THR A 84 -2.17 8.95 0.24
CA THR A 84 -0.83 9.48 -0.09
C THR A 84 -0.43 9.14 -1.54
N ARG A 85 -0.85 7.98 -2.04
CA ARG A 85 -0.65 7.59 -3.45
C ARG A 85 -1.57 8.32 -4.41
N ALA A 86 -2.84 8.54 -4.04
CA ALA A 86 -3.76 9.32 -4.86
C ALA A 86 -3.31 10.79 -5.00
N ALA A 87 -2.55 11.30 -4.04
CA ALA A 87 -1.96 12.64 -4.09
C ALA A 87 -0.68 12.74 -4.95
N SER A 88 -0.15 11.62 -5.45
CA SER A 88 1.06 11.59 -6.28
C SER A 88 0.77 11.03 -7.67
N THR A 89 1.23 11.72 -8.71
CA THR A 89 1.16 11.25 -10.10
C THR A 89 2.54 10.83 -10.55
N LYS A 90 2.68 9.57 -11.02
CA LYS A 90 3.94 9.11 -11.64
C LYS A 90 4.07 9.71 -13.03
N LEU A 91 5.14 10.45 -13.24
CA LEU A 91 5.53 11.02 -14.52
C LEU A 91 6.83 10.35 -14.99
N VAL A 92 6.79 9.67 -16.14
CA VAL A 92 7.97 9.11 -16.81
C VAL A 92 8.27 9.99 -18.02
N ILE A 93 9.49 10.53 -18.09
CA ILE A 93 9.92 11.41 -19.18
C ILE A 93 11.27 10.93 -19.71
N ASP A 94 11.40 10.87 -21.03
CA ASP A 94 12.68 10.69 -21.69
C ASP A 94 13.36 12.05 -21.83
N VAL A 95 14.57 12.16 -21.28
CA VAL A 95 15.34 13.40 -21.25
C VAL A 95 16.69 13.13 -21.92
N PRO A 96 17.17 14.00 -22.83
CA PRO A 96 18.55 13.92 -23.31
C PRO A 96 19.53 13.88 -22.14
N HIS A 97 20.55 13.04 -22.23
CA HIS A 97 21.47 12.76 -21.10
C HIS A 97 22.09 14.05 -20.55
N GLU A 98 22.47 14.97 -21.43
CA GLU A 98 23.05 16.27 -21.09
C GLU A 98 22.08 17.24 -20.39
N LYS A 99 20.78 16.93 -20.35
CA LYS A 99 19.73 17.72 -19.69
C LYS A 99 19.28 17.13 -18.36
N LEU A 100 19.73 15.92 -18.00
CA LEU A 100 19.29 15.21 -16.80
C LEU A 100 19.50 16.04 -15.53
N ASP A 101 20.69 16.61 -15.33
CA ASP A 101 21.00 17.39 -14.13
C ASP A 101 20.18 18.68 -14.01
N ALA A 102 19.91 19.32 -15.14
CA ALA A 102 19.09 20.52 -15.20
C ALA A 102 17.63 20.21 -14.84
N VAL A 103 17.09 19.11 -15.36
CA VAL A 103 15.74 18.64 -15.02
C VAL A 103 15.66 18.21 -13.56
N ARG A 104 16.65 17.45 -13.07
CA ARG A 104 16.72 17.04 -11.67
C ARG A 104 16.72 18.24 -10.72
N SER A 105 17.55 19.24 -11.02
CA SER A 105 17.63 20.47 -10.22
C SER A 105 16.32 21.25 -10.23
N ALA A 106 15.65 21.36 -11.38
CA ALA A 106 14.36 22.03 -11.49
C ALA A 106 13.26 21.32 -10.69
N LEU A 107 13.20 19.99 -10.76
CA LEU A 107 12.23 19.19 -10.01
C LEU A 107 12.47 19.28 -8.49
N THR A 108 13.74 19.21 -8.04
CA THR A 108 14.09 19.41 -6.63
C THR A 108 13.71 20.82 -6.14
N ALA A 109 13.90 21.86 -6.95
CA ALA A 109 13.51 23.22 -6.61
C ALA A 109 11.98 23.40 -6.46
N LEU A 110 11.19 22.52 -7.09
CA LEU A 110 9.73 22.46 -6.93
C LEU A 110 9.31 21.59 -5.73
N GLY A 111 10.24 21.06 -4.95
CA GLY A 111 9.96 20.17 -3.82
C GLY A 111 9.51 18.78 -4.24
N ILE A 112 9.75 18.37 -5.49
CA ILE A 112 9.40 17.04 -6.00
C ILE A 112 10.50 16.07 -5.60
N GLU A 113 10.11 14.99 -4.94
CA GLU A 113 11.00 13.87 -4.64
C GLU A 113 11.28 13.07 -5.93
N ILE A 114 12.56 12.86 -6.22
CA ILE A 114 13.02 12.16 -7.43
C ILE A 114 13.57 10.81 -6.99
N ASN A 115 12.79 9.77 -7.22
CA ASN A 115 13.19 8.38 -7.01
C ASN A 115 13.69 7.81 -8.34
N GLY A 116 14.99 7.58 -8.44
CA GLY A 116 15.67 7.08 -9.63
C GLY A 116 16.87 6.23 -9.26
#